data_AF-Q2C4W5-F1
#
_entry.id   AF-Q2C4W5-F1
#
_cell.length_a   1.000
_cell.length_b   1.000
_cell.length_c   1.000
_cell.angle_alpha   90.00
_cell.angle_beta   90.00
_cell.angle_gamma   90.00
#
_symmetry.space_group_name_H-M   'P 1'
#
loop_
_entity.id
_entity.type
_entity.pdbx_description
1 polymer ?
#
loop_
_entity_poly.entity_id
_entity_poly.type
_entity_poly.pdbx_seq_one_letter_code
_entity_poly.pdbx_strand_id
1 'polypeptide(L)'
;MDKEQKIERLYATSPVYEWELIVNPDSSRTKVAFVFFLIPMLISLTVLFSTWNSHGLLIAGAFALTALWVAPWIRYLIKADKRYYYAINQYGIYSTKEDIIPEIAYTIVRRSAWVGCAICIFAAIFIGPMAFVGAGGAALMSFSMTNFRPKPHKSQCLFDGYAKLDNIDGNIYELCTANYHYGFDLIIPKSKLAPFIKVIKQYNDTFEEEFVDLYKDSKFQSRPVILEIVR
;
A
#
# COMPACT_ATOMS: atom_id res chain seq x y z
N MET A 1 -1.30 -8.36 -34.16
CA MET A 1 -2.36 -8.30 -33.12
C MET A 1 -2.22 -6.98 -32.41
N ASP A 2 -3.33 -6.26 -32.27
CA ASP A 2 -3.37 -5.01 -31.52
C ASP A 2 -3.08 -5.26 -30.03
N LYS A 3 -2.37 -4.35 -29.37
CA LYS A 3 -1.90 -4.55 -27.98
C LYS A 3 -3.08 -4.69 -27.00
N GLU A 4 -4.17 -3.99 -27.26
CA GLU A 4 -5.38 -4.03 -26.43
C GLU A 4 -6.05 -5.41 -26.48
N GLN A 5 -6.16 -6.01 -27.65
CA GLN A 5 -6.70 -7.37 -27.81
C GLN A 5 -5.85 -8.43 -27.10
N LYS A 6 -4.52 -8.25 -27.05
CA LYS A 6 -3.64 -9.15 -26.27
C LYS A 6 -3.91 -9.02 -24.77
N ILE A 7 -4.15 -7.80 -24.27
CA ILE A 7 -4.47 -7.54 -22.86
C ILE A 7 -5.84 -8.14 -22.49
N GLU A 8 -6.85 -7.98 -23.34
CA GLU A 8 -8.16 -8.59 -23.08
C GLU A 8 -8.06 -10.13 -23.00
N ARG A 9 -7.32 -10.73 -23.94
CA ARG A 9 -7.05 -12.18 -23.91
C ARG A 9 -6.23 -12.60 -22.70
N LEU A 10 -5.30 -11.76 -22.25
CA LEU A 10 -4.51 -11.99 -21.03
C LEU A 10 -5.44 -12.15 -19.82
N TYR A 11 -6.44 -11.29 -19.67
CA TYR A 11 -7.38 -11.38 -18.54
C TYR A 11 -8.48 -12.44 -18.72
N ALA A 12 -8.85 -12.76 -19.97
CA ALA A 12 -9.88 -13.76 -20.25
C ALA A 12 -9.36 -15.21 -20.17
N THR A 13 -8.05 -15.43 -20.35
CA THR A 13 -7.45 -16.76 -20.37
C THR A 13 -7.14 -17.24 -18.95
N SER A 14 -7.46 -18.50 -18.65
CA SER A 14 -7.11 -19.13 -17.38
C SER A 14 -5.59 -19.09 -17.15
N PRO A 15 -5.13 -18.73 -15.95
CA PRO A 15 -3.70 -18.73 -15.65
C PRO A 15 -3.15 -20.16 -15.64
N VAL A 16 -1.94 -20.31 -16.15
CA VAL A 16 -1.17 -21.56 -16.16
C VAL A 16 -0.52 -21.79 -14.81
N TYR A 17 -0.09 -20.69 -14.18
CA TYR A 17 0.46 -20.70 -12.85
C TYR A 17 0.07 -19.41 -12.13
N GLU A 18 -0.22 -19.53 -10.84
CA GLU A 18 -0.70 -18.44 -10.01
C GLU A 18 -0.17 -18.63 -8.60
N TRP A 19 0.09 -17.51 -7.93
CA TRP A 19 0.43 -17.52 -6.52
C TRP A 19 -0.06 -16.26 -5.85
N GLU A 20 -0.30 -16.39 -4.55
CA GLU A 20 -0.85 -15.31 -3.75
C GLU A 20 -0.05 -15.13 -2.47
N LEU A 21 0.25 -13.88 -2.17
CA LEU A 21 1.11 -13.49 -1.07
C LEU A 21 0.45 -12.37 -0.27
N ILE A 22 0.59 -12.45 1.04
CA ILE A 22 0.37 -11.31 1.92
C ILE A 22 1.74 -10.76 2.26
N VAL A 23 1.96 -9.49 1.93
CA VAL A 23 3.25 -8.82 2.08
C VAL A 23 3.06 -7.59 2.94
N ASN A 24 3.95 -7.43 3.91
CA ASN A 24 4.17 -6.16 4.57
C ASN A 24 5.12 -5.31 3.72
N PRO A 25 4.65 -4.24 3.07
CA PRO A 25 5.50 -3.44 2.19
C PRO A 25 6.57 -2.65 2.95
N ASP A 26 6.38 -2.37 4.24
CA ASP A 26 7.29 -1.56 5.03
C ASP A 26 7.48 -2.17 6.43
N SER A 27 8.64 -2.81 6.64
CA SER A 27 9.02 -3.38 7.94
C SER A 27 9.13 -2.34 9.06
N SER A 28 9.35 -1.06 8.73
CA SER A 28 9.42 0.03 9.71
C SER A 28 8.05 0.53 10.18
N ARG A 29 6.97 0.14 9.49
CA ARG A 29 5.62 0.65 9.72
C ARG A 29 5.16 0.57 11.17
N THR A 30 5.37 -0.56 11.85
CA THR A 30 4.94 -0.71 13.25
C THR A 30 5.67 0.28 14.14
N LYS A 31 6.97 0.46 13.91
CA LYS A 31 7.80 1.42 14.65
C LYS A 31 7.31 2.84 14.42
N VAL A 32 6.99 3.21 13.18
CA VAL A 32 6.43 4.53 12.83
C VAL A 32 5.11 4.76 13.58
N ALA A 33 4.17 3.81 13.54
CA ALA A 33 2.90 3.94 14.27
C ALA A 33 3.11 4.09 15.79
N PHE A 34 4.06 3.34 16.37
CA PHE A 34 4.41 3.49 17.79
C PHE A 34 5.01 4.86 18.12
N VAL A 35 5.85 5.42 17.24
CA VAL A 35 6.39 6.78 17.44
C VAL A 35 5.27 7.82 17.46
N PHE A 36 4.32 7.73 16.52
CA PHE A 36 3.15 8.61 16.48
C PHE A 36 2.16 8.38 17.63
N PHE A 37 2.24 7.24 18.32
CA PHE A 37 1.50 6.99 19.56
C PHE A 37 2.24 7.57 20.78
N LEU A 38 3.52 7.24 20.93
CA LEU A 38 4.30 7.54 22.13
C LEU A 38 4.57 9.03 22.31
N ILE A 39 4.91 9.77 21.24
CA ILE A 39 5.22 11.21 21.33
C ILE A 39 4.04 12.00 21.93
N PRO A 40 2.82 11.99 21.35
CA PRO A 40 1.69 12.71 21.92
C PRO A 40 1.24 12.15 23.28
N MET A 41 1.38 10.85 23.52
CA MET A 41 1.05 10.27 24.83
C MET A 41 2.00 10.74 25.94
N LEU A 42 3.29 10.88 25.65
CA LEU A 42 4.27 11.44 26.59
C LEU A 42 3.98 12.92 26.88
N ILE A 43 3.61 13.71 25.86
CA ILE A 43 3.19 15.10 26.03
C ILE A 43 1.93 15.18 26.89
N SER A 44 0.94 14.30 26.65
CA SER A 44 -0.25 14.22 27.49
C SER A 44 0.11 13.95 28.96
N LEU A 45 1.06 13.04 29.20
CA LEU A 45 1.47 12.64 30.54
C LEU A 45 2.18 13.79 31.27
N THR A 46 3.11 14.48 30.61
CA THR A 46 3.82 15.62 31.20
C THR A 46 2.86 16.75 31.56
N VAL A 47 1.89 17.05 30.69
CA VAL A 47 0.87 18.07 30.96
C VAL A 47 0.00 17.68 32.16
N LEU A 48 -0.41 16.41 32.28
CA LEU A 48 -1.17 15.93 33.45
C LEU A 48 -0.38 16.05 34.75
N PHE A 49 0.92 15.70 34.74
CA PHE A 49 1.74 15.79 35.93
C PHE A 49 2.06 17.24 36.32
N SER A 50 2.27 18.12 35.35
CA SER A 50 2.62 19.52 35.61
C SER A 50 1.42 20.40 35.94
N THR A 51 0.23 20.10 35.40
CA THR A 51 -0.93 20.98 35.51
C THR A 51 -2.19 20.25 35.96
N TRP A 52 -2.51 20.39 37.25
CA TRP A 52 -3.73 19.85 37.86
C TRP A 52 -4.86 20.89 37.85
N ASN A 53 -5.14 21.44 36.66
CA ASN A 53 -6.28 22.32 36.45
C ASN A 53 -7.15 21.79 35.30
N SER A 54 -8.40 22.24 35.23
CA SER A 54 -9.36 21.89 34.18
C SER A 54 -8.77 22.06 32.77
N HIS A 55 -8.09 23.16 32.49
CA HIS A 55 -7.42 23.39 31.21
C HIS A 55 -6.28 22.39 30.94
N GLY A 56 -5.49 22.03 31.95
CA GLY A 56 -4.43 21.03 31.83
C GLY A 56 -4.98 19.65 31.49
N LEU A 57 -6.10 19.28 32.13
CA LEU A 57 -6.81 18.03 31.87
C LEU A 57 -7.36 17.99 30.42
N LEU A 58 -7.91 19.09 29.92
CA LEU A 58 -8.42 19.18 28.54
C LEU A 58 -7.30 19.07 27.50
N ILE A 59 -6.17 19.75 27.71
CA ILE A 59 -5.02 19.70 26.81
C ILE A 59 -4.43 18.30 26.77
N ALA A 60 -4.23 17.68 27.94
CA ALA A 60 -3.76 16.30 28.01
C ALA A 60 -4.72 15.33 27.33
N GLY A 61 -6.03 15.44 27.62
CA GLY A 61 -7.06 14.64 26.97
C GLY A 61 -7.01 14.75 25.43
N ALA A 62 -6.81 15.96 24.90
CA ALA A 62 -6.67 16.17 23.46
C ALA A 62 -5.44 15.45 22.87
N PHE A 63 -4.28 15.53 23.53
CA PHE A 63 -3.07 14.82 23.08
C PHE A 63 -3.23 13.29 23.19
N ALA A 64 -3.86 12.79 24.25
CA ALA A 64 -4.14 11.36 24.39
C ALA A 64 -5.11 10.85 23.29
N LEU A 65 -6.18 11.60 23.01
CA LEU A 65 -7.15 11.25 21.98
C LEU A 65 -6.54 11.28 20.57
N THR A 66 -5.69 12.27 20.28
CA THR A 66 -4.96 12.31 18.99
C THR A 66 -4.01 11.14 18.84
N ALA A 67 -3.28 10.75 19.90
CA ALA A 67 -2.43 9.55 19.88
C ALA A 67 -3.23 8.28 19.55
N LEU A 68 -4.36 8.10 20.24
CA LEU A 68 -5.25 6.94 20.08
C LEU A 68 -5.91 6.88 18.71
N TRP A 69 -6.14 8.03 18.06
CA TRP A 69 -6.75 8.08 16.73
C TRP A 69 -5.73 7.95 15.59
N VAL A 70 -4.61 8.67 15.69
CA VAL A 70 -3.62 8.80 14.60
C VAL A 70 -2.78 7.53 14.45
N ALA A 71 -2.41 6.86 15.54
CA ALA A 71 -1.59 5.65 15.48
C ALA A 71 -2.25 4.49 14.71
N PRO A 72 -3.51 4.08 15.00
CA PRO A 72 -4.18 3.06 14.20
C PRO A 72 -4.46 3.54 12.78
N TRP A 73 -4.72 4.84 12.58
CA TRP A 73 -4.90 5.40 11.24
C TRP A 73 -3.65 5.21 10.36
N ILE A 74 -2.47 5.55 10.88
CA ILE A 74 -1.20 5.35 10.18
C ILE A 74 -0.95 3.86 9.94
N ARG A 75 -1.23 3.01 10.94
CA ARG A 75 -0.95 1.58 10.87
C ARG A 75 -1.82 0.86 9.84
N TYR A 76 -3.12 1.12 9.84
CA TYR A 76 -4.09 0.30 9.11
C TYR A 76 -4.59 0.95 7.82
N LEU A 77 -4.53 2.28 7.67
CA LEU A 77 -5.04 2.96 6.47
C LEU A 77 -3.91 3.43 5.56
N ILE A 78 -2.91 4.11 6.12
CA ILE A 78 -1.84 4.70 5.29
C ILE A 78 -0.84 3.64 4.88
N LYS A 79 -0.47 2.77 5.82
CA LYS A 79 0.52 1.72 5.58
C LYS A 79 -0.13 0.34 5.68
N ALA A 80 -1.29 0.10 5.09
CA ALA A 80 -1.95 -1.21 5.19
C ALA A 80 -1.07 -2.38 4.68
N ASP A 81 -1.36 -3.60 5.14
CA ASP A 81 -0.79 -4.80 4.53
C ASP A 81 -1.31 -4.97 3.12
N LYS A 82 -0.51 -5.56 2.23
CA LYS A 82 -0.87 -5.69 0.83
C LYS A 82 -0.96 -7.15 0.44
N ARG A 83 -2.08 -7.52 -0.16
CA ARG A 83 -2.29 -8.80 -0.82
C ARG A 83 -1.85 -8.66 -2.26
N TYR A 84 -0.93 -9.49 -2.68
CA TYR A 84 -0.45 -9.56 -4.04
C TYR A 84 -0.91 -10.89 -4.64
N TYR A 85 -1.64 -10.79 -5.73
CA TYR A 85 -2.03 -11.92 -6.56
C TYR A 85 -1.26 -11.84 -7.88
N TYR A 86 -0.54 -12.89 -8.23
CA TYR A 86 0.20 -12.98 -9.48
C TYR A 86 -0.30 -14.16 -10.29
N ALA A 87 -0.48 -13.94 -11.58
CA ALA A 87 -1.00 -14.93 -12.50
C ALA A 87 -0.29 -14.81 -13.86
N ILE A 88 0.22 -15.94 -14.34
CA ILE A 88 0.96 -16.04 -15.61
C ILE A 88 0.19 -16.93 -16.58
N ASN A 89 0.18 -16.52 -17.86
CA ASN A 89 -0.39 -17.29 -18.96
C ASN A 89 0.51 -17.22 -20.20
N GLN A 90 0.06 -17.79 -21.31
CA GLN A 90 0.78 -17.82 -22.58
C GLN A 90 1.02 -16.44 -23.23
N TYR A 91 0.24 -15.41 -22.86
CA TYR A 91 0.33 -14.07 -23.43
C TYR A 91 1.17 -13.12 -22.56
N GLY A 92 1.33 -13.41 -21.27
CA GLY A 92 2.05 -12.57 -20.33
C GLY A 92 1.75 -12.88 -18.86
N ILE A 93 2.08 -11.93 -18.00
CA ILE A 93 1.81 -11.94 -16.57
C ILE A 93 0.96 -10.74 -16.18
N TYR A 94 0.06 -10.94 -15.23
CA TYR A 94 -0.62 -9.84 -14.56
C TYR A 94 -0.53 -10.00 -13.04
N SER A 95 -0.52 -8.86 -12.37
CA SER A 95 -0.50 -8.75 -10.91
C SER A 95 -1.69 -7.91 -10.49
N THR A 96 -2.35 -8.34 -9.41
CA THR A 96 -3.37 -7.56 -8.72
C THR A 96 -2.89 -7.29 -7.31
N LYS A 97 -2.81 -6.00 -6.95
CA LYS A 97 -2.40 -5.51 -5.64
C LYS A 97 -3.65 -5.00 -4.92
N GLU A 98 -3.94 -5.55 -3.76
CA GLU A 98 -5.07 -5.17 -2.91
C GLU A 98 -4.58 -4.78 -1.53
N ASP A 99 -5.02 -3.63 -1.03
CA ASP A 99 -4.74 -3.24 0.36
C ASP A 99 -5.66 -4.02 1.30
N ILE A 100 -5.07 -4.76 2.23
CA ILE A 100 -5.77 -5.51 3.30
C ILE A 100 -6.11 -4.52 4.40
N ILE A 101 -7.17 -3.76 4.16
CA ILE A 101 -7.73 -2.81 5.12
C ILE A 101 -8.97 -3.44 5.75
N PRO A 102 -9.08 -3.47 7.08
CA PRO A 102 -10.30 -3.94 7.75
C PRO A 102 -11.53 -3.14 7.32
N GLU A 103 -12.67 -3.80 7.08
CA GLU A 103 -13.93 -3.12 6.70
C GLU A 103 -14.36 -2.05 7.72
N ILE A 104 -14.05 -2.28 9.00
CA ILE A 104 -14.29 -1.31 10.08
C ILE A 104 -13.52 -0.01 9.83
N ALA A 105 -12.30 -0.07 9.30
CA ALA A 105 -11.48 1.11 9.04
C ALA A 105 -12.07 1.96 7.92
N TYR A 106 -12.60 1.34 6.85
CA TYR A 106 -13.33 2.07 5.80
C TYR A 106 -14.56 2.80 6.34
N THR A 107 -15.30 2.14 7.23
CA THR A 107 -16.49 2.74 7.86
C THR A 107 -16.09 3.93 8.75
N ILE A 108 -15.04 3.79 9.54
CA ILE A 108 -14.51 4.86 10.40
C ILE A 108 -14.06 6.05 9.56
N VAL A 109 -13.28 5.84 8.48
CA VAL A 109 -12.84 6.90 7.56
C VAL A 109 -14.03 7.65 6.97
N ARG A 110 -15.03 6.92 6.49
CA ARG A 110 -16.24 7.51 5.93
C ARG A 110 -16.98 8.33 6.97
N ARG A 111 -17.16 7.80 8.18
CA ARG A 111 -17.83 8.52 9.28
C ARG A 111 -17.04 9.75 9.72
N SER A 112 -15.72 9.65 9.87
CA SER A 112 -14.88 10.80 10.23
C SER A 112 -14.88 11.87 9.16
N ALA A 113 -14.94 11.49 7.87
CA ALA A 113 -15.06 12.43 6.78
C ALA A 113 -16.40 13.20 6.83
N TRP A 114 -17.51 12.51 7.07
CA TRP A 114 -18.81 13.16 7.28
C TRP A 114 -18.80 14.13 8.46
N VAL A 115 -18.21 13.73 9.58
CA VAL A 115 -18.06 14.60 10.76
C VAL A 115 -17.19 15.82 10.44
N GLY A 116 -16.07 15.64 9.74
CA GLY A 116 -15.20 16.73 9.31
C GLY A 116 -15.92 17.74 8.41
N CYS A 117 -16.68 17.26 7.41
CA CYS A 117 -17.50 18.11 6.56
C CYS A 117 -18.55 18.89 7.37
N ALA A 118 -19.24 18.24 8.31
CA ALA A 118 -20.22 18.91 9.16
C ALA A 118 -19.58 20.02 10.00
N ILE A 119 -18.43 19.76 10.62
CA ILE A 119 -17.68 20.76 11.40
C ILE A 119 -17.28 21.95 10.52
N CYS A 120 -16.81 21.72 9.29
CA CYS A 120 -16.48 22.80 8.35
C CYS A 120 -17.69 23.66 7.99
N ILE A 121 -18.87 23.06 7.80
CA ILE A 121 -20.12 23.79 7.54
C ILE A 121 -20.50 24.65 8.75
N PHE A 122 -20.44 24.09 9.97
CA PHE A 122 -20.71 24.85 11.18
C PHE A 122 -19.73 26.02 11.36
N ALA A 123 -18.43 25.78 11.15
CA ALA A 123 -17.42 26.84 11.23
C ALA A 123 -17.71 27.98 10.25
N ALA A 124 -18.12 27.67 9.02
CA ALA A 124 -18.50 28.70 8.05
C ALA A 124 -19.72 29.53 8.47
N ILE A 125 -20.70 28.91 9.13
CA ILE A 125 -21.90 29.59 9.64
C ILE A 125 -21.55 30.56 10.79
N PHE A 126 -20.71 30.12 11.74
CA PHE A 126 -20.43 30.89 12.96
C PHE A 126 -19.26 31.89 12.82
N ILE A 127 -18.19 31.52 12.11
CA ILE A 127 -16.96 32.33 11.97
C ILE A 127 -17.03 33.19 10.69
N GLY A 128 -17.92 32.84 9.76
CA GLY A 128 -18.12 33.54 8.50
C GLY A 128 -17.24 33.01 7.35
N PRO A 129 -17.38 33.57 6.14
CA PRO A 129 -16.79 33.03 4.92
C PRO A 129 -15.26 32.98 4.91
N MET A 130 -14.58 33.81 5.71
CA MET A 130 -13.11 33.79 5.81
C MET A 130 -12.57 32.46 6.35
N ALA A 131 -13.36 31.69 7.11
CA ALA A 131 -12.97 30.36 7.59
C ALA A 131 -12.73 29.36 6.43
N PHE A 132 -13.25 29.62 5.23
CA PHE A 132 -12.99 28.76 4.05
C PHE A 132 -11.55 28.87 3.52
N VAL A 133 -10.84 29.96 3.82
CA VAL A 133 -9.43 30.15 3.42
C VAL A 133 -8.56 29.23 4.26
N GLY A 134 -8.41 27.98 3.80
CA GLY A 134 -7.74 26.89 4.51
C GLY A 134 -8.66 25.70 4.77
N ALA A 135 -9.83 25.90 5.38
CA ALA A 135 -10.76 24.81 5.71
C ALA A 135 -11.45 24.21 4.46
N GLY A 136 -11.60 24.98 3.38
CA GLY A 136 -12.20 24.48 2.13
C GLY A 136 -11.42 23.31 1.51
N GLY A 137 -10.08 23.34 1.60
CA GLY A 137 -9.23 22.24 1.12
C GLY A 137 -9.43 20.96 1.95
N ALA A 138 -9.55 21.09 3.28
CA ALA A 138 -9.86 19.98 4.16
C ALA A 138 -11.26 19.40 3.88
N ALA A 139 -12.25 20.24 3.61
CA ALA A 139 -13.61 19.81 3.25
C ALA A 139 -13.65 19.02 1.92
N LEU A 140 -12.92 19.46 0.90
CA LEU A 140 -12.81 18.76 -0.39
C LEU A 140 -12.10 17.40 -0.24
N MET A 141 -11.00 17.36 0.52
CA MET A 141 -10.28 16.12 0.81
C MET A 141 -11.15 15.14 1.60
N SER A 142 -11.93 15.65 2.55
CA SER A 142 -12.90 14.88 3.32
C SER A 142 -14.00 14.30 2.42
N PHE A 143 -14.55 15.10 1.50
CA PHE A 143 -15.56 14.63 0.55
C PHE A 143 -15.04 13.46 -0.30
N SER A 144 -13.80 13.52 -0.77
CA SER A 144 -13.14 12.41 -1.49
C SER A 144 -13.07 11.14 -0.64
N MET A 145 -12.77 11.27 0.66
CA MET A 145 -12.71 10.15 1.60
C MET A 145 -14.07 9.54 1.96
N THR A 146 -15.20 10.24 1.75
CA THR A 146 -16.53 9.67 2.02
C THR A 146 -16.84 8.45 1.14
N ASN A 147 -16.26 8.37 -0.05
CA ASN A 147 -16.41 7.23 -0.97
C ASN A 147 -15.20 6.30 -0.99
N PHE A 148 -14.40 6.29 0.09
CA PHE A 148 -13.26 5.40 0.20
C PHE A 148 -13.70 3.94 0.14
N ARG A 149 -13.13 3.20 -0.82
CA ARG A 149 -13.37 1.79 -1.10
C ARG A 149 -12.04 1.14 -1.52
N PRO A 150 -11.84 -0.15 -1.21
CA PRO A 150 -10.71 -0.90 -1.78
C PRO A 150 -10.84 -0.88 -3.30
N LYS A 151 -9.76 -0.49 -3.99
CA LYS A 151 -9.66 -0.62 -5.44
C LYS A 151 -8.44 -1.47 -5.74
N PRO A 152 -8.61 -2.69 -6.27
CA PRO A 152 -7.48 -3.50 -6.69
C PRO A 152 -6.71 -2.76 -7.77
N HIS A 153 -5.41 -2.58 -7.56
CA HIS A 153 -4.53 -2.05 -8.58
C HIS A 153 -4.04 -3.21 -9.44
N LYS A 154 -4.38 -3.17 -10.73
CA LYS A 154 -3.96 -4.18 -11.70
C LYS A 154 -2.77 -3.66 -12.49
N SER A 155 -1.77 -4.52 -12.66
CA SER A 155 -0.61 -4.25 -13.51
C SER A 155 -0.42 -5.46 -14.42
N GLN A 156 -0.02 -5.24 -15.66
CA GLN A 156 0.25 -6.33 -16.62
C GLN A 156 1.58 -6.13 -17.34
N CYS A 157 2.19 -7.24 -17.74
CA CYS A 157 3.35 -7.29 -18.60
C CYS A 157 3.14 -8.40 -19.64
N LEU A 158 3.25 -8.05 -20.92
CA LEU A 158 3.08 -8.99 -22.03
C LEU A 158 4.41 -9.65 -22.40
N PHE A 159 4.36 -10.91 -22.82
CA PHE A 159 5.52 -11.59 -23.40
C PHE A 159 5.75 -11.16 -24.85
N ASP A 160 7.02 -11.03 -25.20
CA ASP A 160 7.46 -10.61 -26.53
C ASP A 160 8.73 -11.36 -26.99
N GLY A 161 8.84 -12.63 -26.62
CA GLY A 161 9.95 -13.51 -27.01
C GLY A 161 11.25 -13.32 -26.23
N TYR A 162 11.44 -12.15 -25.61
CA TYR A 162 12.53 -11.85 -24.67
C TYR A 162 12.01 -11.55 -23.27
N ALA A 163 12.56 -12.25 -22.28
CA ALA A 163 12.32 -12.04 -20.87
C ALA A 163 13.64 -12.02 -20.10
N LYS A 164 13.84 -10.98 -19.30
CA LYS A 164 14.97 -10.86 -18.37
C LYS A 164 14.44 -10.77 -16.96
N LEU A 165 14.95 -11.62 -16.08
CA LEU A 165 14.59 -11.64 -14.67
C LEU A 165 15.77 -11.15 -13.83
N ASP A 166 15.63 -9.95 -13.28
CA ASP A 166 16.62 -9.32 -12.42
C ASP A 166 16.26 -9.60 -10.95
N ASN A 167 17.14 -10.27 -10.19
CA ASN A 167 16.94 -10.45 -8.75
C ASN A 167 17.42 -9.21 -8.00
N ILE A 168 16.49 -8.40 -7.50
CA ILE A 168 16.78 -7.15 -6.81
C ILE A 168 17.17 -7.40 -5.34
N ASP A 169 16.36 -8.18 -4.62
CA ASP A 169 16.56 -8.44 -3.18
C ASP A 169 15.89 -9.75 -2.77
N GLY A 170 16.63 -10.86 -2.86
CA GLY A 170 16.25 -12.15 -2.27
C GLY A 170 14.96 -12.74 -2.84
N ASN A 171 13.80 -12.23 -2.42
CA ASN A 171 12.47 -12.60 -2.90
C ASN A 171 11.84 -11.56 -3.85
N ILE A 172 12.49 -10.42 -4.11
CA ILE A 172 12.03 -9.41 -5.06
C ILE A 172 12.76 -9.60 -6.38
N TYR A 173 11.98 -9.69 -7.45
CA TYR A 173 12.45 -9.86 -8.81
C TYR A 173 11.81 -8.79 -9.69
N GLU A 174 12.52 -8.35 -10.70
CA GLU A 174 12.01 -7.44 -11.72
C GLU A 174 12.04 -8.16 -13.06
N LEU A 175 10.88 -8.25 -13.71
CA LEU A 175 10.76 -8.87 -15.02
C LEU A 175 10.77 -7.78 -16.10
N CYS A 176 11.85 -7.73 -16.86
CA CYS A 176 12.01 -6.86 -18.01
C CYS A 176 11.67 -7.63 -19.29
N THR A 177 10.91 -7.01 -20.19
CA THR A 177 10.63 -7.56 -21.52
C THR A 177 11.02 -6.54 -22.58
N ALA A 178 11.11 -6.95 -23.85
CA ALA A 178 11.48 -6.05 -24.94
C ALA A 178 10.57 -4.80 -25.05
N ASN A 179 9.30 -4.91 -24.64
CA ASN A 179 8.36 -3.79 -24.62
C ASN A 179 8.26 -3.08 -23.27
N TYR A 180 8.87 -3.61 -22.22
CA TYR A 180 8.71 -3.15 -20.84
C TYR A 180 10.07 -3.04 -20.15
N HIS A 181 10.82 -2.01 -20.55
CA HIS A 181 12.16 -1.72 -20.01
C HIS A 181 12.15 -1.12 -18.60
N TYR A 182 11.00 -0.63 -18.12
CA TYR A 182 10.84 -0.12 -16.75
C TYR A 182 10.67 -1.22 -15.70
N GLY A 183 10.69 -2.48 -16.14
CA GLY A 183 10.59 -3.65 -15.29
C GLY A 183 9.23 -3.85 -14.63
N PHE A 184 8.88 -5.11 -14.40
CA PHE A 184 7.65 -5.50 -13.72
C PHE A 184 8.00 -6.12 -12.38
N ASP A 185 7.72 -5.39 -11.29
CA ASP A 185 8.00 -5.83 -9.93
C ASP A 185 7.21 -7.09 -9.56
N LEU A 186 7.94 -8.13 -9.19
CA LEU A 186 7.45 -9.43 -8.75
C LEU A 186 8.01 -9.75 -7.38
N ILE A 187 7.13 -10.25 -6.51
CA ILE A 187 7.54 -10.83 -5.24
C ILE A 187 7.35 -12.34 -5.38
N ILE A 188 8.44 -13.09 -5.36
CA ILE A 188 8.45 -14.53 -5.61
C ILE A 188 9.18 -15.21 -4.44
N PRO A 189 8.50 -16.04 -3.64
CA PRO A 189 9.15 -16.87 -2.64
C PRO A 189 10.12 -17.85 -3.31
N LYS A 190 11.24 -18.16 -2.65
CA LYS A 190 12.23 -19.14 -3.16
C LYS A 190 11.62 -20.48 -3.57
N SER A 191 10.60 -20.97 -2.86
CA SER A 191 9.90 -22.22 -3.19
C SER A 191 9.11 -22.18 -4.50
N LYS A 192 8.68 -20.99 -4.93
CA LYS A 192 7.86 -20.75 -6.13
C LYS A 192 8.68 -20.27 -7.32
N LEU A 193 9.97 -19.97 -7.13
CA LEU A 193 10.87 -19.45 -8.17
C LEU A 193 11.15 -20.49 -9.28
N ALA A 194 11.56 -21.70 -8.91
CA ALA A 194 11.87 -22.75 -9.87
C ALA A 194 10.70 -23.09 -10.84
N PRO A 195 9.46 -23.31 -10.36
CA PRO A 195 8.33 -23.51 -11.27
C PRO A 195 8.02 -22.26 -12.10
N PHE A 196 8.16 -21.06 -11.54
CA PHE A 196 7.97 -19.81 -12.28
C PHE A 196 8.94 -19.67 -13.46
N ILE A 197 10.25 -19.88 -13.24
CA ILE A 197 11.27 -19.83 -14.30
C ILE A 197 10.98 -20.87 -15.39
N LYS A 198 10.53 -22.07 -15.00
CA LYS A 198 10.15 -23.11 -15.97
C LYS A 198 9.00 -22.66 -16.87
N VAL A 199 7.98 -22.01 -16.31
CA VAL A 199 6.84 -21.48 -17.07
C VAL A 199 7.27 -20.34 -17.99
N ILE A 200 8.11 -19.41 -17.52
CA ILE A 200 8.60 -18.31 -18.38
C ILE A 200 9.42 -18.81 -19.55
N LYS A 201 10.31 -19.79 -19.33
CA LYS A 201 11.13 -20.40 -20.39
C LYS A 201 10.30 -21.13 -21.45
N GLN A 202 9.08 -21.57 -21.11
CA GLN A 202 8.18 -22.21 -22.08
C GLN A 202 7.60 -21.20 -23.09
N TYR A 203 7.44 -19.94 -22.70
CA TYR A 203 6.74 -18.93 -23.49
C TYR A 203 7.64 -17.82 -24.06
N ASN A 204 8.93 -17.84 -23.74
CA ASN A 204 9.91 -16.89 -24.27
C ASN A 204 11.08 -17.65 -24.90
N ASP A 205 11.43 -17.28 -26.12
CA ASP A 205 12.54 -17.90 -26.87
C ASP A 205 13.90 -17.60 -26.24
N THR A 206 14.01 -16.43 -25.60
CA THR A 206 15.19 -15.95 -24.90
C THR A 206 14.84 -15.60 -23.46
N PHE A 207 15.54 -16.25 -22.51
CA PHE A 207 15.40 -16.01 -21.08
C PHE A 207 16.76 -15.79 -20.44
N GLU A 208 16.94 -14.62 -19.85
CA GLU A 208 18.13 -14.25 -19.10
C GLU A 208 17.78 -14.10 -17.62
N GLU A 209 18.60 -14.68 -16.75
CA GLU A 209 18.50 -14.50 -15.30
C GLU A 209 19.75 -13.77 -14.83
N GLU A 210 19.58 -12.56 -14.33
CA GLU A 210 20.68 -11.75 -13.80
C GLU A 210 20.43 -11.50 -12.31
N PHE A 211 21.47 -11.71 -11.51
CA PHE A 211 21.44 -11.38 -10.09
C PHE A 211 21.95 -9.96 -9.92
N VAL A 212 21.03 -9.00 -9.87
CA VAL A 212 21.35 -7.57 -9.67
C VAL A 212 21.07 -7.21 -8.21
N ASP A 213 22.03 -7.44 -7.33
CA ASP A 213 21.92 -7.02 -5.92
C ASP A 213 22.02 -5.48 -5.79
N LEU A 214 20.95 -4.78 -6.18
CA LEU A 214 20.83 -3.32 -6.15
C LEU A 214 20.99 -2.76 -4.72
N TYR A 215 20.78 -3.62 -3.71
CA TYR A 215 20.67 -3.23 -2.31
C TYR A 215 21.82 -3.70 -1.44
N LYS A 216 22.87 -4.30 -2.02
CA LYS A 216 24.07 -4.80 -1.33
C LYS A 216 24.66 -3.81 -0.32
N ASP A 217 24.60 -2.51 -0.65
CA ASP A 217 25.16 -1.42 0.17
C ASP A 217 24.10 -0.60 0.95
N SER A 218 22.81 -0.92 0.79
CA SER A 218 21.72 -0.15 1.39
C SER A 218 21.34 -0.66 2.79
N LYS A 219 21.84 0.01 3.83
CA LYS A 219 21.59 -0.38 5.23
C LYS A 219 20.24 0.10 5.80
N PHE A 220 19.54 0.98 5.08
CA PHE A 220 18.42 1.76 5.62
C PHE A 220 17.07 1.58 4.91
N GLN A 221 16.98 0.74 3.87
CA GLN A 221 15.72 0.49 3.19
C GLN A 221 14.88 -0.58 3.90
N SER A 222 13.61 -0.27 4.13
CA SER A 222 12.65 -1.22 4.67
C SER A 222 12.30 -2.24 3.60
N ARG A 223 12.86 -3.44 3.75
CA ARG A 223 12.58 -4.57 2.86
C ARG A 223 11.13 -5.04 3.05
N PRO A 224 10.37 -5.31 1.97
CA PRO A 224 9.08 -5.93 2.08
C PRO A 224 9.23 -7.34 2.65
N VAL A 225 8.39 -7.67 3.63
CA VAL A 225 8.42 -8.97 4.31
C VAL A 225 7.21 -9.76 3.87
N ILE A 226 7.45 -10.95 3.32
CA ILE A 226 6.38 -11.91 3.04
C ILE A 226 5.86 -12.41 4.38
N LEU A 227 4.60 -12.09 4.68
CA LEU A 227 3.94 -12.51 5.91
C LEU A 227 3.38 -13.92 5.75
N GLU A 228 2.74 -14.18 4.60
CA GLU A 228 2.07 -15.45 4.34
C GLU A 228 2.06 -15.75 2.84
N ILE A 229 2.21 -17.04 2.51
CA ILE A 229 1.99 -17.57 1.17
C ILE A 229 0.63 -18.26 1.21
N VAL A 230 -0.36 -17.66 0.56
CA VAL A 230 -1.75 -18.16 0.59
C VAL A 230 -1.95 -19.29 -0.42
N ARG A 231 -1.27 -19.22 -1.58
CA ARG A 231 -1.36 -20.21 -2.65
C ARG A 231 -0.02 -20.51 -3.30
#